data_AF-A0A0A0M7A9-F1
#
_entry.id   AF-A0A0A0M7A9-F1
#
_cell.length_a   1.000
_cell.length_b   1.000
_cell.length_c   1.000
_cell.angle_alpha   90.00
_cell.angle_beta   90.00
_cell.angle_gamma   90.00
#
_symmetry.space_group_name_H-M   'P 1'
#
loop_
_entity.id
_entity.type
_entity.pdbx_description
1 polymer ?
#
loop_
_entity_poly.entity_id
_entity_poly.type
_entity_poly.pdbx_seq_one_letter_code
_entity_poly.pdbx_strand_id
1 'polypeptide(L)'
;MLELAVAGEPGLQVDRRELERATPSWTADTLRGIRAELGPEHPVALLVGADSLLGLSSWKDWRAVPGLAHLVVASRPGLPLDGELPPALAGVLEGRWTEEAGALRRAPAGRVFRLDQPLHPGSATEVRQRIAGGGDWQSLVPAPVAAHIARHGLYAGGRSG
;
A
#
# COMPACT_ATOMS: atom_id res chain seq x y z
N MET A 1 -9.17 -4.52 12.61
CA MET A 1 -9.65 -3.26 12.02
C MET A 1 -9.81 -3.35 10.50
N LEU A 2 -8.81 -3.84 9.75
CA LEU A 2 -8.95 -4.00 8.29
C LEU A 2 -10.15 -4.85 7.89
N GLU A 3 -10.38 -5.98 8.56
CA GLU A 3 -11.57 -6.83 8.34
C GLU A 3 -12.89 -6.06 8.47
N LEU A 4 -12.96 -5.13 9.42
CA LEU A 4 -14.14 -4.27 9.61
C LEU A 4 -14.25 -3.19 8.54
N ALA A 5 -13.11 -2.74 8.00
CA ALA A 5 -13.06 -1.69 6.99
C ALA A 5 -13.47 -2.20 5.61
N VAL A 6 -13.18 -3.47 5.29
CA VAL A 6 -13.52 -4.08 4.00
C VAL A 6 -14.77 -4.97 4.05
N ALA A 7 -15.41 -5.08 5.23
CA ALA A 7 -16.62 -5.89 5.40
C ALA A 7 -17.73 -5.39 4.47
N GLY A 8 -18.16 -6.25 3.55
CA GLY A 8 -19.23 -5.94 2.61
C GLY A 8 -18.78 -5.22 1.34
N GLU A 9 -17.47 -4.97 1.15
CA GLU A 9 -16.92 -4.35 -0.06
C GLU A 9 -16.51 -5.43 -1.08
N PRO A 10 -17.27 -5.63 -2.18
CA PRO A 10 -16.96 -6.67 -3.15
C PRO A 10 -15.60 -6.43 -3.81
N GLY A 11 -14.76 -7.47 -3.84
CA GLY A 11 -13.43 -7.42 -4.44
C GLY A 11 -12.32 -6.96 -3.50
N LEU A 12 -12.62 -6.63 -2.23
CA LEU A 12 -11.62 -6.39 -1.20
C LEU A 12 -11.56 -7.56 -0.22
N GLN A 13 -10.35 -7.98 0.12
CA GLN A 13 -10.08 -9.04 1.10
C GLN A 13 -8.84 -8.68 1.91
N VAL A 14 -8.79 -9.14 3.16
CA VAL A 14 -7.60 -9.01 4.00
C VAL A 14 -6.73 -10.24 3.84
N ASP A 15 -5.47 -10.03 3.48
CA ASP A 15 -4.46 -11.07 3.46
C ASP A 15 -3.61 -10.98 4.75
N ARG A 16 -3.57 -12.08 5.51
CA ARG A 16 -2.89 -12.14 6.82
C ARG A 16 -1.52 -12.82 6.75
N ARG A 17 -1.04 -13.22 5.56
CA ARG A 17 0.16 -14.05 5.38
C ARG A 17 1.40 -13.49 6.07
N GLU A 18 1.57 -12.16 6.09
CA GLU A 18 2.74 -11.53 6.70
C GLU A 18 2.67 -11.52 8.23
N LEU A 19 1.47 -11.44 8.80
CA LEU A 19 1.23 -11.51 10.24
C LEU A 19 1.39 -12.93 10.78
N GLU A 20 1.12 -13.93 9.95
CA GLU A 20 1.15 -15.35 10.32
C GLU A 20 2.55 -15.96 10.15
N ARG A 21 3.49 -15.23 9.55
CA ARG A 21 4.89 -15.65 9.43
C ARG A 21 5.63 -15.50 10.76
N ALA A 22 6.40 -16.54 11.10
CA ALA A 22 7.28 -16.54 12.28
C ALA A 22 8.53 -15.65 12.12
N THR A 23 8.90 -15.31 10.89
CA THR A 23 10.07 -14.49 10.55
C THR A 23 9.65 -13.14 10.00
N PRO A 24 10.53 -12.12 10.02
CA PRO A 24 10.28 -10.86 9.30
C PRO A 24 9.87 -11.11 7.85
N SER A 25 8.84 -10.41 7.39
CA SER A 25 8.37 -10.46 6.01
C SER A 25 8.96 -9.32 5.19
N TRP A 26 9.25 -9.61 3.93
CA TRP A 26 9.77 -8.67 2.95
C TRP A 26 8.88 -8.70 1.73
N THR A 27 8.59 -7.55 1.14
CA THR A 27 7.66 -7.44 0.00
C THR A 27 8.01 -8.39 -1.14
N ALA A 28 9.29 -8.54 -1.47
CA ALA A 28 9.72 -9.48 -2.52
C ALA A 28 9.36 -10.94 -2.17
N ASP A 29 9.50 -11.35 -0.91
CA ASP A 29 9.15 -12.70 -0.45
C ASP A 29 7.63 -12.91 -0.44
N THR A 30 6.87 -11.88 -0.07
CA THR A 30 5.40 -11.88 -0.15
C THR A 30 4.92 -12.01 -1.59
N LEU A 31 5.46 -11.23 -2.51
CA LEU A 31 5.11 -11.30 -3.93
C LEU A 31 5.49 -12.63 -4.58
N ARG A 32 6.61 -13.25 -4.16
CA ARG A 32 6.97 -14.62 -4.59
C ARG A 32 5.91 -15.64 -4.14
N GLY A 33 5.40 -15.53 -2.91
CA GLY A 33 4.31 -16.37 -2.41
C GLY A 33 3.03 -16.19 -3.21
N ILE A 34 2.61 -14.93 -3.42
CA ILE A 34 1.43 -14.60 -4.24
C ILE A 34 1.57 -15.15 -5.66
N ARG A 35 2.75 -15.01 -6.27
CA ARG A 35 3.04 -15.53 -7.61
C ARG A 35 2.98 -17.06 -7.67
N ALA A 36 3.45 -17.75 -6.64
CA ALA A 36 3.39 -19.20 -6.55
C ALA A 36 1.94 -19.71 -6.41
N GLU A 37 1.09 -18.97 -5.69
CA GLU A 37 -0.32 -19.31 -5.50
C GLU A 37 -1.17 -19.03 -6.76
N LEU A 38 -0.99 -17.88 -7.39
CA LEU A 38 -1.80 -17.44 -8.54
C LEU A 38 -1.30 -17.96 -9.89
N GLY A 39 -0.02 -18.35 -9.96
CA GLY A 39 0.64 -18.80 -11.18
C GLY A 39 1.35 -17.68 -11.96
N PRO A 40 2.21 -18.07 -12.92
CA PRO A 40 3.10 -17.15 -13.64
C PRO A 40 2.37 -16.15 -14.55
N GLU A 41 1.20 -16.51 -15.07
CA GLU A 41 0.46 -15.71 -16.06
C GLU A 41 -0.53 -14.72 -15.44
N HIS A 42 -0.86 -14.86 -14.15
CA HIS A 42 -1.87 -14.02 -13.52
C HIS A 42 -1.36 -12.58 -13.33
N PRO A 43 -2.06 -11.54 -13.78
CA PRO A 43 -1.64 -10.17 -13.50
C PRO A 43 -1.66 -9.86 -12.00
N VAL A 44 -0.53 -9.43 -11.45
CA VAL A 44 -0.41 -9.01 -10.04
C VAL A 44 0.06 -7.57 -9.99
N ALA A 45 -0.60 -6.73 -9.20
CA ALA A 45 -0.23 -5.34 -9.01
C ALA A 45 0.00 -5.04 -7.53
N LEU A 46 1.13 -4.40 -7.23
CA LEU A 46 1.43 -3.83 -5.92
C LEU A 46 1.11 -2.33 -5.96
N LEU A 47 0.11 -1.92 -5.16
CA LEU A 47 -0.23 -0.51 -4.96
C LEU A 47 0.69 0.09 -3.89
N VAL A 48 1.40 1.17 -4.25
CA VAL A 48 2.31 1.89 -3.35
C VAL A 48 2.15 3.40 -3.50
N GLY A 49 2.53 4.16 -2.47
CA GLY A 49 2.68 5.62 -2.59
C GLY A 49 3.99 6.01 -3.30
N ALA A 50 4.02 7.23 -3.83
CA ALA A 50 5.22 7.81 -4.44
C ALA A 50 6.47 7.78 -3.53
N ASP A 51 6.28 7.99 -2.22
CA ASP A 51 7.34 7.89 -1.21
C ASP A 51 7.93 6.49 -1.10
N SER A 52 7.08 5.47 -1.15
CA SER A 52 7.52 4.06 -1.16
C SER A 52 8.27 3.70 -2.44
N LEU A 53 7.84 4.23 -3.60
CA LEU A 53 8.56 4.03 -4.86
C LEU A 53 9.96 4.65 -4.80
N LEU A 54 10.09 5.90 -4.36
CA LEU A 54 11.38 6.60 -4.24
C LEU A 54 12.33 5.90 -3.25
N GLY A 55 11.77 5.28 -2.21
CA GLY A 55 12.51 4.46 -1.25
C GLY A 55 12.74 3.01 -1.68
N LEU A 56 12.22 2.56 -2.84
CA LEU A 56 12.19 1.14 -3.22
C LEU A 56 13.57 0.49 -3.21
N SER A 57 14.63 1.20 -3.61
CA SER A 57 16.00 0.68 -3.65
C SER A 57 16.58 0.31 -2.28
N SER A 58 15.94 0.72 -1.18
CA SER A 58 16.29 0.32 0.19
C SER A 58 15.66 -1.00 0.62
N TRP A 59 14.67 -1.51 -0.12
CA TRP A 59 13.98 -2.75 0.23
C TRP A 59 14.86 -3.97 -0.05
N LYS A 60 14.69 -5.03 0.75
CA LYS A 60 15.33 -6.32 0.48
C LYS A 60 14.86 -6.86 -0.88
N ASP A 61 15.80 -7.32 -1.70
CA ASP A 61 15.55 -7.89 -3.03
C ASP A 61 14.72 -6.99 -3.97
N TRP A 62 14.80 -5.67 -3.81
CA TRP A 62 13.94 -4.73 -4.52
C TRP A 62 13.98 -4.87 -6.06
N ARG A 63 15.10 -5.30 -6.64
CA ARG A 63 15.24 -5.52 -8.09
C ARG A 63 14.32 -6.62 -8.62
N ALA A 64 13.91 -7.56 -7.77
CA ALA A 64 12.97 -8.61 -8.15
C ALA A 64 11.52 -8.12 -8.21
N VAL A 65 11.17 -7.05 -7.45
CA VAL A 65 9.79 -6.59 -7.28
C VAL A 65 9.10 -6.29 -8.62
N PRO A 66 9.69 -5.54 -9.57
CA PRO A 66 9.05 -5.30 -10.87
C PRO A 66 8.90 -6.58 -11.71
N GLY A 67 9.71 -7.62 -11.47
CA GLY A 67 9.53 -8.92 -12.13
C GLY A 67 8.41 -9.76 -11.53
N LEU A 68 8.02 -9.48 -10.28
CA LEU A 68 7.00 -10.25 -9.55
C LEU A 68 5.60 -9.63 -9.65
N ALA A 69 5.51 -8.31 -9.81
CA ALA A 69 4.26 -7.57 -9.95
C ALA A 69 4.40 -6.31 -10.83
N HIS A 70 3.28 -5.77 -11.27
CA HIS A 70 3.17 -4.37 -11.66
C HIS A 70 3.31 -3.47 -10.44
N LEU A 71 3.81 -2.26 -10.64
CA LEU A 71 3.78 -1.21 -9.63
C LEU A 71 2.68 -0.21 -10.00
N VAL A 72 1.67 -0.08 -9.15
CA VAL A 72 0.68 0.99 -9.24
C VAL A 72 1.09 2.04 -8.23
N VAL A 73 1.42 3.24 -8.70
CA VAL A 73 2.03 4.28 -7.88
C VAL A 73 1.03 5.42 -7.70
N ALA A 74 0.50 5.55 -6.48
CA ALA A 74 -0.35 6.65 -6.10
C ALA A 74 0.47 7.93 -5.92
N SER A 75 0.12 8.98 -6.67
CA SER A 75 0.77 10.29 -6.58
C SER A 75 0.48 10.95 -5.23
N ARG A 76 1.42 11.78 -4.73
CA ARG A 76 1.25 12.54 -3.48
C ARG A 76 1.59 14.01 -3.67
N PRO A 77 0.77 14.96 -3.18
CA PRO A 77 1.11 16.38 -3.19
C PRO A 77 2.47 16.62 -2.54
N GLY A 78 3.30 17.43 -3.20
CA GLY A 78 4.65 17.76 -2.72
C GLY A 78 5.72 16.70 -3.01
N LEU A 79 5.37 15.58 -3.66
CA LEU A 79 6.32 14.54 -4.02
C LEU A 79 6.15 14.12 -5.50
N PRO A 80 6.68 14.92 -6.44
CA PRO A 80 6.53 14.66 -7.85
C PRO A 80 7.31 13.40 -8.26
N LEU A 81 6.65 12.52 -9.01
CA LEU A 81 7.29 11.35 -9.65
C LEU A 81 8.04 11.73 -10.93
N ASP A 82 7.84 12.96 -11.41
CA ASP A 82 8.47 13.54 -12.60
C ASP A 82 9.89 14.07 -12.32
N GLY A 83 10.35 13.94 -11.07
CA GLY A 83 11.71 14.28 -10.66
C GLY A 83 12.73 13.17 -10.94
N GLU A 84 14.00 13.43 -10.60
CA GLU A 84 15.08 12.48 -10.82
C GLU A 84 14.96 11.28 -9.86
N LEU A 85 14.66 10.11 -10.42
CA LEU A 85 14.69 8.85 -9.67
C LEU A 85 16.15 8.48 -9.34
N PRO A 86 16.41 7.80 -8.20
CA PRO A 86 17.73 7.23 -7.93
C PRO A 86 18.23 6.41 -9.15
N PRO A 87 19.49 6.57 -9.62
CA PRO A 87 19.93 5.99 -10.89
C PRO A 87 19.70 4.47 -11.01
N ALA A 88 19.92 3.73 -9.92
CA ALA A 88 19.65 2.29 -9.90
C ALA A 88 18.16 1.98 -10.12
N LEU A 89 17.27 2.75 -9.50
CA LEU A 89 15.82 2.61 -9.65
C LEU A 89 15.41 3.00 -11.08
N ALA A 90 15.91 4.12 -11.59
CA ALA A 90 15.65 4.59 -12.95
C ALA A 90 15.97 3.50 -13.98
N GLY A 91 17.16 2.88 -13.91
CA GLY A 91 17.55 1.81 -14.83
C GLY A 91 16.68 0.54 -14.72
N VAL A 92 16.18 0.21 -13.51
CA VAL A 92 15.26 -0.93 -13.35
C VAL A 92 13.87 -0.62 -13.90
N LEU A 93 13.42 0.63 -13.82
CA LEU A 93 12.08 1.05 -14.28
C LEU A 93 12.05 1.52 -15.75
N GLU A 94 13.20 1.61 -16.40
CA GLU A 94 13.33 2.00 -17.80
C GLU A 94 12.43 1.14 -18.71
N GLY A 95 11.63 1.78 -19.56
CA GLY A 95 10.70 1.12 -20.47
C GLY A 95 9.48 0.44 -19.82
N ARG A 96 9.31 0.56 -18.49
CA ARG A 96 8.18 -0.07 -17.76
C ARG A 96 6.98 0.85 -17.56
N TRP A 97 7.18 2.16 -17.61
CA TRP A 97 6.13 3.16 -17.40
C TRP A 97 5.01 3.05 -18.43
N THR A 98 3.77 3.22 -17.98
CA THR A 98 2.57 3.25 -18.82
C THR A 98 1.51 4.14 -18.21
N GLU A 99 0.76 4.83 -19.06
CA GLU A 99 -0.42 5.62 -18.68
C GLU A 99 -1.74 4.86 -18.92
N GLU A 100 -1.66 3.64 -19.46
CA GLU A 100 -2.84 2.84 -19.79
C GLU A 100 -3.08 1.77 -18.74
N ALA A 101 -4.12 1.93 -17.92
CA ALA A 101 -4.51 0.90 -16.93
C ALA A 101 -4.77 -0.47 -17.58
N GLY A 102 -5.23 -0.49 -18.84
CA GLY A 102 -5.41 -1.71 -19.62
C GLY A 102 -4.12 -2.51 -19.84
N ALA A 103 -2.96 -1.86 -19.85
CA ALA A 103 -1.65 -2.51 -19.99
C ALA A 103 -1.33 -3.44 -18.82
N LEU A 104 -1.87 -3.17 -17.62
CA LEU A 104 -1.70 -4.01 -16.44
C LEU A 104 -2.38 -5.38 -16.58
N ARG A 105 -3.37 -5.52 -17.46
CA ARG A 105 -4.05 -6.80 -17.71
C ARG A 105 -3.38 -7.65 -18.79
N ARG A 106 -2.46 -7.06 -19.57
CA ARG A 106 -1.85 -7.71 -20.74
C ARG A 106 -0.52 -8.40 -20.45
N ALA A 107 -0.03 -8.29 -19.22
CA ALA A 107 1.19 -8.94 -18.78
C ALA A 107 1.00 -9.37 -17.31
N PRO A 108 1.78 -10.35 -16.82
CA PRO A 108 1.67 -10.79 -15.43
C PRO A 108 2.29 -9.81 -14.43
N ALA A 109 3.30 -9.05 -14.84
CA ALA A 109 4.09 -8.12 -14.03
C ALA A 109 4.86 -7.12 -14.90
N GLY A 110 5.64 -6.21 -14.27
CA GLY A 110 6.68 -5.46 -14.97
C GLY A 110 6.29 -4.14 -15.58
N ARG A 111 5.05 -3.68 -15.37
CA ARG A 111 4.61 -2.33 -15.73
C ARG A 111 4.57 -1.43 -14.51
N VAL A 112 4.81 -0.14 -14.72
CA VAL A 112 4.66 0.91 -13.71
C VAL A 112 3.55 1.84 -14.19
N PHE A 113 2.46 1.92 -13.44
CA PHE A 113 1.31 2.76 -13.76
C PHE A 113 1.15 3.85 -12.71
N ARG A 114 1.10 5.10 -13.14
CA ARG A 114 0.84 6.24 -12.27
C ARG A 114 -0.66 6.36 -12.04
N LEU A 115 -1.08 6.19 -10.80
CA LEU A 115 -2.46 6.40 -10.39
C LEU A 115 -2.65 7.88 -10.04
N ASP A 116 -3.42 8.57 -10.87
CA ASP A 116 -3.82 9.95 -10.64
C ASP A 116 -5.26 9.99 -10.08
N GLN A 117 -5.35 9.89 -8.76
CA GLN A 117 -6.61 9.99 -8.03
C GLN A 117 -6.45 10.96 -6.85
N PRO A 118 -7.48 11.75 -6.51
CA PRO A 118 -7.44 12.62 -5.35
C PRO A 118 -7.15 11.80 -4.09
N LEU A 119 -6.08 12.15 -3.37
CA LEU A 119 -5.82 11.51 -2.08
C LEU A 119 -6.90 11.88 -1.07
N HIS A 120 -7.30 10.90 -0.27
CA HIS A 120 -8.12 11.16 0.89
C HIS A 120 -7.36 12.11 1.85
N PRO A 121 -7.99 13.19 2.34
CA PRO A 121 -7.29 14.24 3.09
C PRO A 121 -6.79 13.79 4.48
N GLY A 122 -7.29 12.67 5.01
CA GLY A 122 -6.92 12.18 6.35
C GLY A 122 -5.67 11.30 6.36
N SER A 123 -4.76 11.55 7.31
CA SER A 123 -3.63 10.65 7.61
C SER A 123 -3.88 9.85 8.90
N ALA A 124 -3.31 8.64 9.00
CA ALA A 124 -3.41 7.84 10.22
C ALA A 124 -2.79 8.54 11.44
N THR A 125 -1.75 9.35 11.24
CA THR A 125 -1.14 10.17 12.30
C THR A 125 -2.12 11.21 12.84
N GLU A 126 -2.78 11.94 11.95
CA GLU A 126 -3.80 12.93 12.33
C GLU A 126 -4.98 12.27 13.05
N VAL A 127 -5.48 11.13 12.56
CA VAL A 127 -6.57 10.39 13.21
C VAL A 127 -6.17 10.03 14.66
N ARG A 128 -4.98 9.47 14.88
CA ARG A 128 -4.50 9.14 16.23
C ARG A 128 -4.35 10.36 17.13
N GLN A 129 -3.86 11.49 16.59
CA GLN A 129 -3.74 12.73 17.35
C GLN A 129 -5.11 13.28 17.77
N ARG A 130 -6.11 13.25 16.88
CA ARG A 130 -7.48 13.66 17.22
C ARG A 130 -8.11 12.75 18.26
N ILE A 131 -7.90 11.43 18.18
CA ILE A 131 -8.37 10.48 19.21
C ILE A 131 -7.74 10.82 20.57
N ALA A 132 -6.42 10.98 20.62
CA ALA A 132 -5.70 11.28 21.86
C ALA A 132 -6.10 12.64 22.46
N GLY A 133 -6.40 13.63 21.60
CA GLY A 133 -6.85 14.96 22.00
C GLY A 133 -8.35 15.07 22.31
N GLY A 134 -9.13 13.99 22.17
CA GLY A 134 -10.58 14.01 22.36
C GLY A 134 -11.36 14.80 21.30
N GLY A 135 -10.78 15.02 20.12
CA GLY A 135 -11.42 15.71 18.99
C GLY A 135 -12.32 14.82 18.14
N ASP A 136 -12.90 15.39 17.08
CA ASP A 136 -13.78 14.67 16.14
C ASP A 136 -12.96 13.87 15.12
N TRP A 137 -13.08 12.53 15.17
CA TRP A 137 -12.32 11.61 14.33
C TRP A 137 -13.19 10.50 13.70
N GLN A 138 -14.41 10.30 14.18
CA GLN A 138 -15.27 9.16 13.84
C GLN A 138 -15.68 9.15 12.36
N SER A 139 -15.78 10.33 11.74
CA SER A 139 -16.05 10.49 10.30
C SER A 139 -14.81 10.28 9.41
N LEU A 140 -13.61 10.18 9.99
CA LEU A 140 -12.36 10.00 9.25
C LEU A 140 -12.06 8.52 8.94
N VAL A 141 -12.85 7.60 9.49
CA VAL A 141 -12.72 6.15 9.30
C VAL A 141 -14.10 5.51 9.10
N PRO A 142 -14.20 4.30 8.52
CA PRO A 142 -15.47 3.60 8.41
C PRO A 142 -16.16 3.40 9.77
N ALA A 143 -17.48 3.53 9.82
CA ALA A 143 -18.25 3.45 11.07
C ALA A 143 -17.99 2.17 11.90
N PRO A 144 -17.87 0.96 11.31
CA PRO A 144 -17.51 -0.24 12.08
C PRO A 144 -16.12 -0.16 12.73
N VAL A 145 -15.16 0.51 12.08
CA VAL A 145 -13.82 0.75 12.61
C VAL A 145 -13.89 1.75 13.76
N ALA A 146 -14.67 2.83 13.61
CA ALA A 146 -14.87 3.81 14.68
C ALA A 146 -15.45 3.17 15.95
N ALA A 147 -16.51 2.36 15.81
CA ALA A 147 -17.08 1.62 16.94
C ALA A 147 -16.05 0.68 17.60
N HIS A 148 -15.19 0.05 16.81
CA HIS A 148 -14.14 -0.82 17.33
C HIS A 148 -13.06 -0.06 18.11
N ILE A 149 -12.59 1.08 17.59
CA ILE A 149 -11.61 1.96 18.27
C ILE A 149 -12.17 2.43 19.61
N ALA A 150 -13.41 2.94 19.61
CA ALA A 150 -14.07 3.44 20.82
C ALA A 150 -14.26 2.35 21.88
N ARG A 151 -14.74 1.16 21.47
CA ARG A 151 -14.98 0.03 22.38
C ARG A 151 -13.73 -0.47 23.10
N HIS A 152 -12.57 -0.41 22.47
CA HIS A 152 -11.31 -0.93 23.04
C HIS A 152 -10.38 0.17 23.56
N GLY A 153 -10.81 1.44 23.52
CA GLY A 153 -9.98 2.57 23.95
C GLY A 153 -8.67 2.71 23.17
N LEU A 154 -8.63 2.30 21.89
CA LEU A 154 -7.40 2.34 21.11
C LEU A 154 -6.97 3.80 20.86
N TYR A 155 -5.68 4.07 20.96
CA TYR A 155 -5.06 5.38 20.70
C TYR A 155 -5.47 6.52 21.65
N ALA A 156 -6.35 6.26 22.62
CA ALA A 156 -6.54 7.17 23.73
C ALA A 156 -5.21 7.26 24.49
N GLY A 157 -4.60 8.44 24.52
CA GLY A 157 -3.32 8.64 25.21
C GLY A 157 -3.42 8.09 26.63
N GLY A 158 -2.46 7.25 27.01
CA GLY A 158 -2.41 6.72 28.36
C GLY A 158 -2.41 7.86 29.36
N ARG A 159 -3.56 8.11 30.00
CA ARG A 159 -3.58 8.76 31.30
C ARG A 159 -3.04 7.71 32.27
N SER A 160 -1.71 7.66 32.39
CA SER A 160 -1.10 7.19 33.63
C SER A 160 -1.71 8.05 34.73
N GLY A 161 -2.47 7.41 35.62
CA GLY A 161 -2.93 8.02 36.86
C GLY A 161 -1.77 8.37 37.78
#